data_AF-A0A1F7ZSS3-F1
#
_entry.id   AF-A0A1F7ZSS3-F1
#
_cell.length_a   1.000
_cell.length_b   1.000
_cell.length_c   1.000
_cell.angle_alpha   90.00
_cell.angle_beta   90.00
_cell.angle_gamma   90.00
#
_symmetry.space_group_name_H-M   'P 1'
#
loop_
_entity.id
_entity.type
_entity.pdbx_description
1 polymer ?
#
loop_
_entity_poly.entity_id
_entity_poly.type
_entity_poly.pdbx_seq_one_letter_code
_entity_poly.pdbx_strand_id
1 'polypeptide(L)'
;MAPSSSTPNNIDPGDAAAVPSPTIASLQDSSAFPNLWYRIHVLIADLKSFDKPTSNKRLEKIIDPSFIGEPYFTPKEAETIKKTIINGKEFSQVVEEELNKRLDRRNKKRFESGDFRVCAAHDLAPIMAQALGIDLKRLEKDKQFANLVEEKGLHLEGENWGGLKKKSFAPKTRKRR
;
A
#
# COMPACT_ATOMS: atom_id res chain seq x y z
N MET A 1 51.27 0.31 -41.34
CA MET A 1 51.08 1.76 -41.12
C MET A 1 49.61 2.07 -41.38
N ALA A 2 48.86 2.51 -40.37
CA ALA A 2 47.60 3.26 -40.55
C ALA A 2 47.93 4.64 -41.18
N PRO A 3 46.98 5.51 -41.60
CA PRO A 3 45.55 5.58 -41.22
C PRO A 3 44.56 6.08 -42.31
N SER A 4 43.25 6.04 -41.99
CA SER A 4 42.23 7.07 -42.29
C SER A 4 40.88 6.59 -41.72
N SER A 5 40.51 6.98 -40.50
CA SER A 5 39.66 8.14 -40.16
C SER A 5 38.20 8.04 -40.62
N SER A 6 37.32 7.63 -39.72
CA SER A 6 35.93 8.09 -39.65
C SER A 6 35.51 8.07 -38.18
N THR A 7 35.18 9.26 -37.69
CA THR A 7 34.76 9.61 -36.33
C THR A 7 33.39 9.03 -35.96
N PRO A 8 33.08 8.89 -34.65
CA PRO A 8 31.88 8.23 -34.16
C PRO A 8 30.67 9.17 -34.18
N ASN A 9 29.50 8.64 -34.58
CA ASN A 9 28.22 9.30 -34.36
C ASN A 9 27.93 9.33 -32.85
N ASN A 10 28.02 10.52 -32.27
CA ASN A 10 27.39 10.85 -30.99
C ASN A 10 25.87 10.63 -31.14
N ILE A 11 25.36 9.59 -30.48
CA ILE A 11 23.95 9.49 -30.15
C ILE A 11 23.82 10.13 -28.77
N ASP A 12 23.31 11.36 -28.77
CA ASP A 12 22.83 12.07 -27.59
C ASP A 12 21.79 11.19 -26.88
N PRO A 13 21.94 10.82 -25.60
CA PRO A 13 20.86 10.24 -24.82
C PRO A 13 19.97 11.37 -24.31
N GLY A 14 19.43 12.16 -25.23
CA GLY A 14 18.45 13.20 -24.97
C GLY A 14 17.07 12.59 -25.01
N ASP A 15 16.37 12.69 -23.88
CA ASP A 15 14.92 12.49 -23.73
C ASP A 15 14.43 11.05 -23.47
N ALA A 16 15.01 10.41 -22.44
CA ALA A 16 14.20 9.52 -21.61
C ALA A 16 13.19 10.38 -20.85
N ALA A 17 12.02 10.60 -21.46
CA ALA A 17 10.88 11.24 -20.82
C ALA A 17 10.73 10.69 -19.39
N ALA A 18 11.00 11.53 -18.39
CA ALA A 18 10.88 11.17 -17.00
C ALA A 18 9.41 10.83 -16.74
N VAL A 19 9.07 9.55 -16.81
CA VAL A 19 7.74 9.07 -16.43
C VAL A 19 7.56 9.53 -14.99
N PRO A 20 6.60 10.43 -14.70
CA PRO A 20 6.45 10.97 -13.37
C PRO A 20 6.21 9.79 -12.43
N SER A 21 7.13 9.59 -11.50
CA SER A 21 7.02 8.47 -10.57
C SER A 21 5.71 8.62 -9.79
N PRO A 22 4.91 7.56 -9.66
CA PRO A 22 3.62 7.66 -8.99
C PRO A 22 3.83 8.13 -7.54
N THR A 23 2.94 9.01 -7.09
CA THR A 23 2.94 9.52 -5.71
C THR A 23 1.70 9.01 -4.98
N ILE A 24 1.63 9.20 -3.67
CA ILE A 24 0.43 8.84 -2.90
C ILE A 24 -0.82 9.55 -3.46
N ALA A 25 -0.67 10.79 -3.95
CA ALA A 25 -1.76 11.52 -4.59
C ALA A 25 -2.29 10.81 -5.85
N SER A 26 -1.42 10.22 -6.67
CA SER A 26 -1.87 9.45 -7.84
C SER A 26 -2.59 8.16 -7.46
N LEU A 27 -2.28 7.56 -6.30
CA LEU A 27 -3.03 6.39 -5.80
C LEU A 27 -4.42 6.75 -5.27
N GLN A 28 -4.60 7.99 -4.82
CA GLN A 28 -5.88 8.54 -4.35
C GLN A 28 -6.74 9.11 -5.46
N ASP A 29 -6.17 9.32 -6.64
CA ASP A 29 -6.87 9.90 -7.78
C ASP A 29 -7.83 8.88 -8.40
N SER A 30 -9.11 8.97 -8.01
CA SER A 30 -10.18 8.14 -8.55
C SER A 30 -10.39 8.32 -10.06
N SER A 31 -9.87 9.39 -10.68
CA SER A 31 -9.95 9.59 -12.13
C SER A 31 -8.92 8.74 -12.88
N ALA A 32 -7.72 8.56 -12.30
CA ALA A 32 -6.66 7.72 -12.85
C ALA A 32 -6.85 6.25 -12.50
N PHE A 33 -7.26 5.96 -11.26
CA PHE A 33 -7.44 4.61 -10.74
C PHE A 33 -8.72 4.49 -9.90
N PRO A 34 -9.86 4.14 -10.53
CA PRO A 34 -11.12 3.96 -9.82
C PRO A 34 -11.01 2.94 -8.68
N ASN A 35 -11.40 3.35 -7.48
CA ASN A 35 -11.47 2.50 -6.28
C ASN A 35 -10.14 1.84 -5.87
N LEU A 36 -8.99 2.28 -6.41
CA LEU A 36 -7.68 1.74 -6.04
C LEU A 36 -7.37 2.01 -4.57
N TRP A 37 -7.59 3.25 -4.14
CA TRP A 37 -7.42 3.64 -2.74
C TRP A 37 -8.29 2.83 -1.78
N TYR A 38 -9.52 2.51 -2.18
CA TYR A 38 -10.41 1.63 -1.42
C TYR A 38 -9.84 0.21 -1.31
N ARG A 39 -9.38 -0.39 -2.42
CA ARG A 39 -8.80 -1.75 -2.43
C ARG A 39 -7.51 -1.84 -1.61
N ILE A 40 -6.71 -0.78 -1.59
CA ILE A 40 -5.55 -0.65 -0.67
C ILE A 40 -6.01 -0.73 0.79
N HIS A 41 -7.09 -0.05 1.16
CA HIS A 41 -7.64 -0.13 2.52
C HIS A 41 -8.21 -1.52 2.84
N VAL A 42 -8.87 -2.16 1.87
CA VAL A 42 -9.38 -3.54 2.03
C VAL A 42 -8.24 -4.50 2.28
N LEU A 43 -7.16 -4.45 1.50
CA LEU A 43 -5.98 -5.30 1.71
C LEU A 43 -5.38 -5.10 3.11
N ILE A 44 -5.20 -3.84 3.55
CA ILE A 44 -4.65 -3.55 4.89
C ILE A 44 -5.59 -4.07 5.99
N ALA A 45 -6.91 -3.93 5.82
CA ALA A 45 -7.89 -4.44 6.77
C ALA A 45 -7.89 -5.98 6.83
N ASP A 46 -7.73 -6.64 5.68
CA ASP A 46 -7.68 -8.09 5.56
C ASP A 46 -6.39 -8.68 6.15
N LEU A 47 -5.24 -8.08 5.84
CA LEU A 47 -3.95 -8.45 6.42
C LEU A 47 -3.96 -8.34 7.95
N LYS A 48 -4.70 -7.36 8.48
CA LYS A 48 -4.87 -7.21 9.93
C LYS A 48 -5.88 -8.19 10.52
N SER A 49 -6.95 -8.48 9.80
CA SER A 49 -8.04 -9.36 10.22
C SER A 49 -7.89 -10.76 9.64
N PHE A 50 -6.66 -11.29 9.58
CA PHE A 50 -6.35 -12.58 8.95
C PHE A 50 -7.18 -13.75 9.49
N ASP A 51 -7.60 -13.67 10.76
CA ASP A 51 -8.44 -14.68 11.41
C ASP A 51 -9.90 -14.70 10.88
N LYS A 52 -10.32 -13.66 10.14
CA LYS A 52 -11.65 -13.62 9.54
C LYS A 52 -11.70 -14.49 8.28
N PRO A 53 -12.69 -15.40 8.14
CA PRO A 53 -12.80 -16.27 6.97
C PRO A 53 -12.91 -15.53 5.63
N THR A 54 -13.54 -14.36 5.61
CA THR A 54 -13.70 -13.55 4.40
C THR A 54 -12.38 -12.90 3.94
N SER A 55 -11.62 -12.36 4.89
CA SER A 55 -10.28 -11.82 4.67
C SER A 55 -9.32 -12.91 4.22
N ASN A 56 -9.32 -14.03 4.94
CA ASN A 56 -8.48 -15.19 4.67
C ASN A 56 -8.71 -15.74 3.25
N LYS A 57 -9.97 -15.98 2.86
CA LYS A 57 -10.35 -16.41 1.49
C LYS A 57 -9.85 -15.51 0.37
N ARG A 58 -9.69 -14.20 0.62
CA ARG A 58 -9.14 -13.26 -0.37
C ARG A 58 -7.62 -13.27 -0.36
N LEU A 59 -7.00 -13.37 0.81
CA LEU A 59 -5.54 -13.42 0.96
C LEU A 59 -4.93 -14.72 0.43
N GLU A 60 -5.61 -15.86 0.60
CA GLU A 60 -5.17 -17.17 0.06
C GLU A 60 -5.11 -17.20 -1.47
N LYS A 61 -5.82 -16.29 -2.15
CA LYS A 61 -5.80 -16.17 -3.62
C LYS A 61 -4.60 -15.36 -4.13
N ILE A 62 -3.88 -14.68 -3.25
CA ILE A 62 -2.73 -13.88 -3.67
C ILE A 62 -1.56 -14.82 -3.95
N ILE A 63 -1.07 -14.78 -5.18
CA ILE A 63 0.13 -15.51 -5.61
C ILE A 63 1.37 -14.62 -5.49
N ASP A 64 1.19 -13.29 -5.53
CA ASP A 64 2.29 -12.32 -5.50
C ASP A 64 2.95 -12.25 -4.10
N PRO A 65 4.27 -12.48 -3.98
CA PRO A 65 4.98 -12.48 -2.70
C PRO A 65 4.91 -11.16 -1.92
N SER A 66 4.66 -10.04 -2.61
CA SER A 66 4.54 -8.72 -1.99
C SER A 66 3.13 -8.39 -1.51
N PHE A 67 2.18 -9.33 -1.65
CA PHE A 67 0.73 -9.17 -1.38
C PHE A 67 0.04 -8.10 -2.24
N ILE A 68 0.78 -7.43 -3.12
CA ILE A 68 0.30 -6.41 -4.03
C ILE A 68 0.14 -7.06 -5.40
N GLY A 69 -1.04 -7.62 -5.61
CA GLY A 69 -1.42 -8.26 -6.86
C GLY A 69 -2.89 -8.69 -6.81
N GLU A 70 -3.26 -9.58 -7.70
CA GLU A 70 -4.60 -10.16 -7.73
C GLU A 70 -4.90 -10.91 -6.41
N PRO A 71 -6.16 -10.93 -5.95
CA PRO A 71 -7.37 -10.37 -6.57
C PRO A 71 -7.59 -8.87 -6.29
N TYR A 72 -6.71 -8.21 -5.54
CA TYR A 72 -6.91 -6.82 -5.11
C TYR A 72 -6.54 -5.83 -6.20
N PHE A 73 -5.48 -6.11 -6.96
CA PHE A 73 -4.94 -5.18 -7.95
C PHE A 73 -4.67 -5.90 -9.26
N THR A 74 -4.95 -5.21 -10.36
CA THR A 74 -4.44 -5.64 -11.67
C THR A 74 -2.91 -5.49 -11.69
N PRO A 75 -2.18 -6.19 -12.58
CA PRO A 75 -0.73 -6.06 -12.69
C PRO A 75 -0.24 -4.61 -12.84
N LYS A 76 -0.98 -3.78 -13.60
CA LYS A 76 -0.66 -2.36 -13.80
C LYS A 76 -0.80 -1.54 -12.50
N GLU A 77 -1.87 -1.78 -11.74
CA GLU A 77 -2.09 -1.13 -10.45
C GLU A 77 -1.05 -1.58 -9.43
N ALA A 78 -0.73 -2.88 -9.41
CA ALA A 78 0.28 -3.45 -8.55
C ALA A 78 1.65 -2.82 -8.79
N GLU A 79 2.06 -2.70 -10.05
CA GLU A 79 3.31 -2.04 -10.43
C GLU A 79 3.32 -0.56 -10.02
N THR A 80 2.20 0.14 -10.20
CA THR A 80 2.05 1.54 -9.79
C THR A 80 2.22 1.71 -8.29
N ILE A 81 1.58 0.85 -7.49
CA ILE A 81 1.73 0.84 -6.02
C ILE A 81 3.18 0.58 -5.65
N LYS A 82 3.82 -0.45 -6.23
CA LYS A 82 5.21 -0.83 -5.93
C LYS A 82 6.20 0.30 -6.21
N LYS A 83 6.03 1.00 -7.34
CA LYS A 83 6.88 2.12 -7.77
C LYS A 83 6.52 3.47 -7.13
N THR A 84 5.53 3.51 -6.24
CA THR A 84 5.11 4.76 -5.61
C THR A 84 6.23 5.34 -4.75
N ILE A 85 6.58 6.60 -4.95
CA ILE A 85 7.64 7.26 -4.19
C ILE A 85 7.11 7.76 -2.84
N ILE A 86 7.74 7.29 -1.77
CA ILE A 86 7.43 7.60 -0.37
C ILE A 86 8.74 8.00 0.31
N ASN A 87 8.80 9.24 0.76
CA ASN A 87 10.00 9.82 1.39
C ASN A 87 11.28 9.65 0.55
N GLY A 88 11.16 9.72 -0.78
CA GLY A 88 12.28 9.59 -1.72
C GLY A 88 12.71 8.16 -2.08
N LYS A 89 11.98 7.14 -1.63
CA LYS A 89 12.20 5.73 -1.99
C LYS A 89 10.95 5.10 -2.57
N GLU A 90 11.09 4.00 -3.30
CA GLU A 90 9.94 3.23 -3.77
C GLU A 90 9.20 2.56 -2.60
N PHE A 91 7.88 2.44 -2.71
CA PHE A 91 7.05 1.78 -1.70
C PHE A 91 7.54 0.35 -1.45
N SER A 92 7.89 -0.39 -2.51
CA SER A 92 8.46 -1.74 -2.43
C SER A 92 9.68 -1.78 -1.49
N GLN A 93 10.63 -0.87 -1.68
CA GLN A 93 11.84 -0.74 -0.88
C GLN A 93 11.54 -0.33 0.56
N VAL A 94 10.64 0.63 0.77
CA VAL A 94 10.23 1.05 2.12
C VAL A 94 9.61 -0.11 2.89
N VAL A 95 8.73 -0.88 2.26
CA VAL A 95 8.09 -2.04 2.89
C VAL A 95 9.11 -3.13 3.20
N GLU A 96 9.99 -3.45 2.25
CA GLU A 96 11.03 -4.46 2.44
C GLU A 96 12.00 -4.08 3.58
N GLU A 97 12.49 -2.84 3.60
CA GLU A 97 13.37 -2.35 4.65
C GLU A 97 12.72 -2.40 6.03
N GLU A 98 11.46 -1.96 6.15
CA GLU A 98 10.75 -1.99 7.43
C GLU A 98 10.39 -3.41 7.87
N LEU A 99 10.08 -4.31 6.92
CA LEU A 99 9.85 -5.71 7.21
C LEU A 99 11.11 -6.38 7.72
N ASN A 100 12.25 -6.18 7.05
CA ASN A 100 13.56 -6.69 7.47
C ASN A 100 13.94 -6.14 8.86
N LYS A 101 13.79 -4.84 9.11
CA LYS A 101 14.02 -4.25 10.45
C LYS A 101 13.16 -4.90 11.54
N ARG A 102 11.88 -5.20 11.25
CA ARG A 102 10.99 -5.86 12.22
C ARG A 102 11.31 -7.34 12.39
N LEU A 103 11.75 -8.03 11.35
CA LEU A 103 12.23 -9.41 11.43
C LEU A 103 13.52 -9.47 12.25
N ASP A 104 14.50 -8.60 12.02
CA ASP A 104 15.76 -8.56 12.77
C ASP A 104 15.54 -8.26 14.25
N ARG A 105 14.72 -7.26 14.56
CA ARG A 105 14.34 -6.95 15.96
C ARG A 105 13.67 -8.13 16.65
N ARG A 106 12.87 -8.90 15.92
CA ARG A 106 12.17 -10.06 16.49
C ARG A 106 13.06 -11.28 16.54
N ASN A 107 13.93 -11.54 15.58
CA ASN A 107 14.92 -12.60 15.66
C ASN A 107 15.82 -12.38 16.89
N LYS A 108 16.21 -11.12 17.15
CA LYS A 108 16.93 -10.74 18.38
C LYS A 108 16.11 -11.04 19.66
N LYS A 109 14.83 -10.68 19.70
CA LYS A 109 13.94 -10.96 20.85
C LYS A 109 13.53 -12.43 20.99
N ARG A 110 13.42 -13.17 19.88
CA ARG A 110 13.03 -14.60 19.84
C ARG A 110 14.18 -15.50 20.24
N PHE A 111 15.42 -15.12 19.95
CA PHE A 111 16.59 -15.74 20.57
C PHE A 111 16.51 -15.67 22.11
N GLU A 112 15.97 -14.57 22.64
CA GLU A 112 15.77 -14.37 24.07
C GLU A 112 14.48 -15.03 24.61
N SER A 113 13.44 -15.25 23.79
CA SER A 113 12.09 -15.64 24.26
C SER A 113 11.52 -16.97 23.75
N GLY A 114 12.14 -17.65 22.78
CA GLY A 114 11.77 -19.00 22.35
C GLY A 114 10.40 -19.20 21.66
N ASP A 115 9.66 -18.14 21.30
CA ASP A 115 8.35 -18.22 20.63
C ASP A 115 8.44 -17.78 19.15
N PHE A 116 8.16 -18.72 18.23
CA PHE A 116 8.45 -18.58 16.79
C PHE A 116 7.21 -18.33 15.92
N ARG A 117 6.02 -18.20 16.51
CA ARG A 117 4.78 -18.06 15.72
C ARG A 117 4.49 -16.60 15.36
N VAL A 118 4.80 -16.21 14.13
CA VAL A 118 4.32 -14.96 13.52
C VAL A 118 4.00 -15.20 12.05
N CYS A 119 2.77 -14.88 11.66
CA CYS A 119 2.36 -14.88 10.27
C CYS A 119 2.73 -13.54 9.61
N ALA A 120 3.38 -13.59 8.44
CA ALA A 120 3.86 -12.42 7.69
C ALA A 120 2.76 -11.36 7.43
N ALA A 121 1.50 -11.77 7.35
CA ALA A 121 0.37 -10.87 7.11
C ALA A 121 0.17 -9.82 8.24
N HIS A 122 0.31 -10.22 9.50
CA HIS A 122 0.09 -9.31 10.64
C HIS A 122 1.14 -8.20 10.73
N ASP A 123 2.34 -8.45 10.21
CA ASP A 123 3.42 -7.45 10.19
C ASP A 123 3.28 -6.49 9.04
N LEU A 124 2.76 -6.98 7.92
CA LEU A 124 2.65 -6.23 6.69
C LEU A 124 1.61 -5.12 6.80
N ALA A 125 0.43 -5.40 7.36
CA ALA A 125 -0.63 -4.40 7.55
C ALA A 125 -0.14 -3.08 8.19
N PRO A 126 0.51 -3.09 9.37
CA PRO A 126 1.02 -1.87 9.99
C PRO A 126 2.17 -1.21 9.23
N ILE A 127 2.97 -1.95 8.44
CA ILE A 127 4.03 -1.34 7.61
C ILE A 127 3.40 -0.60 6.43
N MET A 128 2.52 -1.27 5.68
CA MET A 128 1.84 -0.68 4.53
C MET A 128 1.02 0.56 4.94
N ALA A 129 0.28 0.46 6.05
CA ALA A 129 -0.49 1.56 6.58
C ALA A 129 0.40 2.76 6.94
N GLN A 130 1.54 2.53 7.59
CA GLN A 130 2.48 3.58 7.94
C GLN A 130 3.11 4.23 6.70
N ALA A 131 3.55 3.42 5.71
CA ALA A 131 4.15 3.92 4.48
C ALA A 131 3.17 4.81 3.70
N LEU A 132 1.90 4.41 3.61
CA LEU A 132 0.87 5.12 2.85
C LEU A 132 0.15 6.22 3.65
N GLY A 133 0.55 6.45 4.92
CA GLY A 133 -0.10 7.44 5.79
C GLY A 133 -1.54 7.10 6.17
N ILE A 134 -1.90 5.81 6.17
CA ILE A 134 -3.23 5.31 6.54
C ILE A 134 -3.28 5.06 8.05
N ASP A 135 -4.27 5.66 8.72
CA ASP A 135 -4.51 5.43 10.14
C ASP A 135 -5.22 4.10 10.36
N LEU A 136 -4.43 3.07 10.66
CA LEU A 136 -4.90 1.70 10.90
C LEU A 136 -5.93 1.61 12.04
N LYS A 137 -5.75 2.37 13.12
CA LYS A 137 -6.69 2.37 14.27
C LYS A 137 -8.04 2.96 13.89
N ARG A 138 -8.04 3.90 12.96
CA ARG A 138 -9.25 4.52 12.45
C ARG A 138 -9.94 3.65 11.42
N LEU A 139 -9.18 2.97 10.56
CA LEU A 139 -9.69 1.99 9.62
C LEU A 139 -10.52 0.91 10.34
N GLU A 140 -10.02 0.39 11.46
CA GLU A 140 -10.72 -0.62 12.28
C GLU A 140 -12.04 -0.12 12.89
N LYS A 141 -12.11 1.17 13.23
CA LYS A 141 -13.27 1.75 13.93
C LYS A 141 -14.31 2.31 12.96
N ASP A 142 -14.00 2.36 11.68
CA ASP A 142 -14.90 2.90 10.67
C ASP A 142 -15.93 1.85 10.28
N LYS A 143 -17.10 1.93 10.93
CA LYS A 143 -18.24 1.05 10.65
C LYS A 143 -18.75 1.19 9.21
N GLN A 144 -18.62 2.36 8.61
CA GLN A 144 -19.08 2.55 7.23
C GLN A 144 -18.18 1.79 6.27
N PHE A 145 -16.86 1.88 6.48
CA PHE A 145 -15.90 1.08 5.73
C PHE A 145 -16.14 -0.42 5.94
N ALA A 146 -16.32 -0.85 7.20
CA ALA A 146 -16.56 -2.27 7.50
C ALA A 146 -17.81 -2.81 6.78
N ASN A 147 -18.94 -2.11 6.86
CA ASN A 147 -20.17 -2.49 6.18
C ASN A 147 -19.98 -2.51 4.66
N LEU A 148 -19.25 -1.53 4.11
CA LEU A 148 -18.99 -1.45 2.67
C LEU A 148 -18.17 -2.66 2.18
N VAL A 149 -17.17 -3.09 2.94
CA VAL A 149 -16.38 -4.29 2.64
C VAL A 149 -17.23 -5.57 2.74
N GLU A 150 -18.15 -5.63 3.70
CA GLU A 150 -19.06 -6.77 3.86
C GLU A 150 -20.10 -6.86 2.74
N GLU A 151 -20.68 -5.74 2.31
CA GLU A 151 -21.73 -5.68 1.30
C GLU A 151 -21.18 -5.75 -0.14
N LYS A 152 -20.11 -5.01 -0.44
CA LYS A 152 -19.59 -4.80 -1.81
C LYS A 152 -18.27 -5.52 -2.08
N GLY A 153 -17.55 -5.96 -1.04
CA GLY A 153 -16.27 -6.63 -1.20
C GLY A 153 -15.21 -5.74 -1.85
N LEU A 154 -14.55 -6.23 -2.91
CA LEU A 154 -13.46 -5.50 -3.60
C LEU A 154 -13.95 -4.48 -4.64
N HIS A 155 -15.19 -4.60 -5.12
CA HIS A 155 -15.71 -3.83 -6.25
C HIS A 155 -16.90 -2.99 -5.81
N LEU A 156 -16.75 -1.66 -5.83
CA LEU A 156 -17.78 -0.72 -5.35
C LEU A 156 -18.93 -0.45 -6.33
N GLU A 157 -19.06 -1.19 -7.44
CA GLU A 157 -20.18 -1.09 -8.42
C GLU A 157 -20.56 0.35 -8.85
N GLY A 158 -19.61 1.30 -8.85
CA GLY A 158 -19.84 2.70 -9.23
C GLY A 158 -19.94 3.69 -8.07
N GLU A 159 -19.90 3.23 -6.82
CA GLU A 159 -19.74 4.11 -5.65
C GLU A 159 -18.28 4.57 -5.52
N ASN A 160 -18.07 5.87 -5.34
CA ASN A 160 -16.74 6.43 -5.08
C ASN A 160 -16.52 6.59 -3.57
N TRP A 161 -15.57 5.84 -3.02
CA TRP A 161 -15.21 5.94 -1.61
C TRP A 161 -14.11 7.00 -1.41
N GLY A 162 -14.48 8.16 -0.88
CA GLY A 162 -13.57 9.30 -0.65
C GLY A 162 -12.59 9.18 0.52
N GLY A 163 -12.36 7.96 1.03
CA GLY A 163 -11.47 7.70 2.15
C GLY A 163 -12.15 7.73 3.53
N LEU A 164 -11.36 7.40 4.57
CA LEU A 164 -11.82 7.43 5.96
C LEU A 164 -12.30 8.84 6.31
N LYS A 165 -13.41 8.99 7.05
CA LYS A 165 -13.93 10.30 7.48
C LYS A 165 -13.11 10.93 8.59
N LYS A 166 -12.51 12.11 8.37
CA LYS A 166 -11.69 12.80 9.39
C LYS A 166 -12.62 13.17 10.55
N LYS A 167 -12.24 12.86 11.79
CA LYS A 167 -12.93 13.43 12.96
C LYS A 167 -12.72 14.94 12.91
N SER A 168 -13.73 15.68 12.49
CA SER A 168 -13.74 17.12 12.71
C SER A 168 -13.87 17.34 14.21
N PHE A 169 -12.79 17.75 14.85
CA PHE A 169 -12.86 18.34 16.18
C PHE A 169 -13.48 19.73 16.02
N ALA A 170 -14.79 19.79 15.82
CA ALA A 170 -15.51 21.05 16.00
C ALA A 170 -15.39 21.44 17.48
N PRO A 171 -14.82 22.61 17.82
CA PRO A 171 -14.78 23.05 19.20
C PRO A 171 -16.22 23.21 19.69
N LYS A 172 -16.62 22.44 20.71
CA LYS A 172 -17.91 22.62 21.39
C LYS A 172 -17.94 24.05 21.93
N THR A 173 -18.71 24.92 21.29
CA THR A 173 -19.04 26.23 21.83
C THR A 173 -19.76 26.02 23.17
N ARG A 174 -19.03 26.22 24.27
CA ARG A 174 -19.62 26.29 25.62
C ARG A 174 -20.50 27.53 25.65
N LYS A 175 -21.81 27.33 25.49
CA LYS A 175 -22.82 28.35 25.72
C LYS A 175 -22.77 28.70 27.22
N ARG A 176 -22.12 29.80 27.58
CA ARG A 176 -22.22 30.40 28.91
C ARG A 176 -23.66 30.90 29.06
N ARG A 177 -24.39 30.35 30.04
CA ARG A 177 -25.64 30.91 30.56
C ARG A 177 -25.28 31.78 31.75
#